data_AF-A0A944PF07-F1
#
_entry.id   AF-A0A944PF07-F1
#
_cell.length_a   1.000
_cell.length_b   1.000
_cell.length_c   1.000
_cell.angle_alpha   90.00
_cell.angle_beta   90.00
_cell.angle_gamma   90.00
#
_symmetry.space_group_name_H-M   'P 1'
#
loop_
_entity.id
_entity.type
_entity.pdbx_description
1 polymer ?
#
loop_
_entity_poly.entity_id
_entity_poly.type
_entity_poly.pdbx_seq_one_letter_code
_entity_poly.pdbx_strand_id
1 'polypeptide(L)'
;MRRGLAHAGAWTLATGAAVTLSWWGVHTVMSGTAYDPPLAVPLTTQSLSSSTHRAQPPDPSPDESSPSAPPSPSAPAPSGPGSPSAARSPSASASASAPQPYGKGSGSEVVKSYTVSGGRVVFDLHASTADLVSATPSAGWRMQVWKQEKWIRVTFTRDGREVSVFCTWHDHPPLVEIVDP
;
A
#
# COMPACT_ATOMS: atom_id res chain seq x y z
N MET A 1 -13.72 59.93 5.17
CA MET A 1 -14.09 58.65 4.52
C MET A 1 -13.00 58.09 3.60
N ARG A 2 -12.38 58.88 2.71
CA ARG A 2 -11.33 58.40 1.76
C ARG A 2 -10.08 57.78 2.42
N ARG A 3 -9.64 58.28 3.58
CA ARG A 3 -8.46 57.79 4.30
C ARG A 3 -8.65 56.39 4.93
N GLY A 4 -9.87 56.03 5.32
CA GLY A 4 -10.17 54.70 5.86
C GLY A 4 -10.15 53.61 4.77
N LEU A 5 -10.68 53.94 3.58
CA LEU A 5 -10.63 53.06 2.41
C LEU A 5 -9.19 52.81 1.93
N ALA A 6 -8.34 53.84 1.95
CA ALA A 6 -6.93 53.69 1.59
C ALA A 6 -6.16 52.78 2.56
N HIS A 7 -6.44 52.87 3.87
CA HIS A 7 -5.78 52.04 4.87
C HIS A 7 -6.24 50.58 4.82
N ALA A 8 -7.55 50.35 4.66
CA ALA A 8 -8.09 49.01 4.44
C ALA A 8 -7.54 48.40 3.15
N GLY A 9 -7.47 49.17 2.07
CA GLY A 9 -6.87 48.72 0.80
C GLY A 9 -5.40 48.35 0.94
N ALA A 10 -4.60 49.18 1.61
CA ALA A 10 -3.18 48.91 1.86
C ALA A 10 -2.98 47.65 2.74
N TRP A 11 -3.82 47.48 3.76
CA TRP A 11 -3.79 46.30 4.62
C TRP A 11 -4.10 45.02 3.84
N THR A 12 -5.17 45.01 3.05
CA THR A 12 -5.53 43.84 2.23
C THR A 12 -4.45 43.52 1.19
N LEU A 13 -3.85 44.54 0.56
CA LEU A 13 -2.74 44.34 -0.38
C LEU A 13 -1.52 43.70 0.31
N ALA A 14 -1.16 44.17 1.50
CA ALA A 14 -0.03 43.64 2.26
C ALA A 14 -0.26 42.16 2.64
N THR A 15 -1.46 41.81 3.10
CA THR A 15 -1.80 40.41 3.44
C THR A 15 -1.84 39.52 2.19
N GLY A 16 -2.39 40.02 1.08
CA GLY A 16 -2.40 39.30 -0.20
C GLY A 16 -0.99 38.99 -0.71
N ALA A 17 -0.07 39.96 -0.59
CA ALA A 17 1.34 39.78 -0.94
C ALA A 17 2.03 38.76 -0.01
N ALA A 18 1.77 38.80 1.29
CA ALA A 18 2.35 37.86 2.24
C ALA A 18 1.90 36.41 1.98
N VAL A 19 0.60 36.21 1.69
CA VAL A 19 0.05 34.87 1.38
C VAL A 19 0.60 34.33 0.07
N THR A 20 0.71 35.17 -0.97
CA THR A 20 1.27 34.73 -2.26
C THR A 20 2.76 34.39 -2.16
N LEU A 21 3.55 35.14 -1.39
CA LEU A 21 4.96 34.80 -1.13
C LEU A 21 5.10 33.51 -0.31
N SER A 22 4.24 33.30 0.70
CA SER A 22 4.25 32.07 1.49
C SER A 22 3.90 30.84 0.65
N TRP A 23 2.87 30.94 -0.20
CA TRP A 23 2.51 29.90 -1.15
C TRP A 23 3.64 29.57 -2.13
N TRP A 24 4.25 30.59 -2.75
CA TRP A 24 5.37 30.41 -3.67
C TRP A 24 6.57 29.73 -3.00
N GLY A 25 6.94 30.14 -1.79
CA GLY A 25 8.06 29.54 -1.06
C GLY A 25 7.87 28.05 -0.78
N VAL A 26 6.68 27.65 -0.29
CA VAL A 26 6.36 26.25 -0.03
C VAL A 26 6.33 25.44 -1.34
N HIS A 27 5.69 25.98 -2.38
CA HIS A 27 5.56 25.28 -3.66
C HIS A 27 6.92 25.10 -4.34
N THR A 28 7.82 26.09 -4.28
CA THR A 28 9.18 25.98 -4.85
C THR A 28 10.00 24.88 -4.18
N VAL A 29 9.93 24.75 -2.84
CA VAL A 29 10.63 23.67 -2.12
C VAL A 29 10.08 22.30 -2.53
N MET A 30 8.75 22.16 -2.59
CA MET A 30 8.12 20.90 -2.99
C MET A 30 8.40 20.54 -4.46
N SER A 31 8.45 21.53 -5.37
CA SER A 31 8.79 21.30 -6.78
C SER A 31 10.28 21.09 -7.02
N GLY A 32 11.16 21.60 -6.14
CA GLY A 32 12.61 21.44 -6.23
C GLY A 32 13.10 20.04 -5.86
N THR A 33 12.27 19.22 -5.21
CA THR A 33 12.55 17.79 -5.00
C THR A 33 12.03 16.96 -6.16
N ALA A 34 12.41 17.34 -7.38
CA ALA A 34 12.29 16.44 -8.52
C ALA A 34 13.03 15.14 -8.15
N TYR A 35 12.22 14.15 -7.82
CA TYR A 35 12.60 12.78 -7.53
C TYR A 35 13.54 12.34 -8.65
N ASP A 36 14.81 12.09 -8.36
CA ASP A 36 15.71 11.43 -9.30
C ASP A 36 15.34 9.94 -9.27
N PRO A 37 14.62 9.42 -10.28
CA PRO A 37 14.33 8.00 -10.33
C PRO A 37 15.67 7.28 -10.45
N PRO A 38 15.94 6.22 -9.66
CA PRO A 38 17.22 5.53 -9.73
C PRO A 38 17.46 5.04 -11.16
N LEU A 39 18.48 5.62 -11.80
CA LEU A 39 19.00 5.17 -13.08
C LEU A 39 19.35 3.68 -12.95
N ALA A 40 18.62 2.84 -13.67
CA ALA A 40 18.93 1.43 -13.77
C ALA A 40 20.31 1.29 -14.42
N VAL A 41 21.29 0.85 -13.63
CA VAL A 41 22.60 0.44 -14.13
C VAL A 41 22.36 -0.72 -15.10
N PRO A 42 22.70 -0.60 -16.40
CA PRO A 42 22.63 -1.72 -17.30
C PRO A 42 23.66 -2.76 -16.84
N LEU A 43 23.18 -3.90 -16.34
CA LEU A 43 24.01 -5.09 -16.19
C LEU A 43 24.41 -5.53 -17.59
N THR A 44 25.61 -5.17 -18.02
CA THR A 44 26.28 -5.84 -19.12
C THR A 44 26.51 -7.28 -18.69
N THR A 45 25.56 -8.18 -18.98
CA THR A 45 25.82 -9.62 -18.96
C THR A 45 26.79 -9.89 -20.10
N GLN A 46 28.08 -9.73 -19.83
CA GLN A 46 29.13 -10.27 -20.67
C GLN A 46 28.85 -11.77 -20.79
N SER A 47 28.53 -12.16 -22.02
CA SER A 47 28.55 -13.53 -22.50
C SER A 47 29.89 -14.15 -22.13
N LEU A 48 29.89 -14.96 -21.08
CA LEU A 48 30.92 -15.95 -20.85
C LEU A 48 30.29 -17.31 -21.18
N SER A 49 30.47 -17.68 -22.45
CA SER A 49 30.56 -19.06 -22.88
C SER A 49 31.37 -19.86 -21.86
N SER A 50 30.71 -20.77 -21.14
CA SER A 50 31.34 -21.97 -20.60
C SER A 50 30.63 -23.17 -21.19
N SER A 51 31.01 -23.44 -22.43
CA SER A 51 30.86 -24.75 -23.05
C SER A 51 31.85 -25.69 -22.37
N THR A 52 31.35 -26.70 -21.68
CA THR A 52 32.12 -27.92 -21.39
C THR A 52 31.31 -29.11 -21.89
N HIS A 53 30.97 -29.11 -23.19
CA HIS A 53 30.58 -30.33 -23.86
C HIS A 53 31.84 -31.12 -24.22
N ARG A 54 31.99 -32.27 -23.57
CA ARG A 54 32.99 -33.30 -23.87
C ARG A 54 32.74 -33.87 -25.27
N ALA A 55 33.82 -34.00 -26.03
CA ALA A 55 33.86 -34.41 -27.44
C ALA A 55 33.68 -35.92 -27.66
N GLN A 56 33.02 -36.28 -28.77
CA GLN A 56 33.26 -37.51 -29.55
C GLN A 56 32.83 -37.26 -31.03
N PRO A 57 33.70 -37.50 -32.05
CA PRO A 57 33.42 -37.31 -33.49
C PRO A 57 33.36 -38.66 -34.27
N PRO A 58 33.35 -38.69 -35.62
CA PRO A 58 32.25 -38.44 -36.58
C PRO A 58 31.98 -39.67 -37.51
N ASP A 59 30.91 -39.65 -38.35
CA ASP A 59 30.85 -40.08 -39.78
C ASP A 59 29.39 -40.25 -40.33
N PRO A 60 29.11 -40.34 -41.66
CA PRO A 60 28.11 -39.47 -42.32
C PRO A 60 27.03 -40.18 -43.19
N SER A 61 26.09 -39.34 -43.69
CA SER A 61 25.22 -39.49 -44.88
C SER A 61 23.93 -40.34 -44.79
N PRO A 62 22.95 -40.21 -45.72
CA PRO A 62 22.28 -38.98 -46.20
C PRO A 62 20.73 -39.14 -46.41
N ASP A 63 20.08 -38.03 -46.77
CA ASP A 63 18.83 -37.85 -47.56
C ASP A 63 17.52 -38.60 -47.18
N GLU A 64 16.42 -37.87 -46.93
CA GLU A 64 15.35 -37.63 -47.93
C GLU A 64 14.07 -37.00 -47.32
N SER A 65 13.49 -36.07 -48.10
CA SER A 65 12.05 -35.81 -48.29
C SER A 65 11.25 -34.91 -47.32
N SER A 66 11.28 -33.61 -47.68
CA SER A 66 10.17 -32.73 -48.07
C SER A 66 9.09 -32.21 -47.07
N PRO A 67 8.56 -30.97 -47.30
CA PRO A 67 7.76 -30.22 -46.35
C PRO A 67 6.24 -30.27 -46.62
N SER A 68 5.42 -30.04 -45.60
CA SER A 68 4.04 -29.57 -45.78
C SER A 68 3.55 -28.77 -44.56
N ALA A 69 2.81 -27.72 -44.89
CA ALA A 69 2.48 -26.55 -44.10
C ALA A 69 1.30 -26.79 -43.09
N PRO A 70 0.94 -25.79 -42.25
CA PRO A 70 0.23 -25.96 -40.96
C PRO A 70 -1.31 -25.86 -41.06
N PRO A 71 -2.04 -26.15 -39.97
CA PRO A 71 -2.70 -25.06 -39.25
C PRO A 71 -2.71 -25.15 -37.70
N SER A 72 -3.10 -24.01 -37.12
CA SER A 72 -3.07 -23.49 -35.73
C SER A 72 -3.91 -24.23 -34.65
N PRO A 73 -3.82 -23.82 -33.36
CA PRO A 73 -3.94 -24.69 -32.19
C PRO A 73 -5.35 -24.75 -31.57
N SER A 74 -5.59 -25.78 -30.75
CA SER A 74 -6.67 -25.79 -29.76
C SER A 74 -6.18 -26.42 -28.46
N ALA A 75 -6.42 -25.71 -27.35
CA ALA A 75 -6.11 -26.07 -25.98
C ALA A 75 -6.88 -27.32 -25.51
N PRO A 76 -6.45 -27.97 -24.40
CA PRO A 76 -7.18 -27.72 -23.15
C PRO A 76 -6.36 -27.76 -21.83
N ALA A 77 -6.85 -26.94 -20.88
CA ALA A 77 -6.95 -27.07 -19.41
C ALA A 77 -5.80 -27.67 -18.55
N PRO A 78 -5.40 -26.95 -17.47
CA PRO A 78 -4.79 -27.57 -16.31
C PRO A 78 -5.76 -27.75 -15.13
N SER A 79 -5.60 -28.91 -14.51
CA SER A 79 -6.30 -29.47 -13.35
C SER A 79 -6.05 -28.72 -12.05
N GLY A 80 -7.07 -28.65 -11.19
CA GLY A 80 -6.93 -28.32 -9.76
C GLY A 80 -6.25 -29.45 -8.96
N PRO A 81 -5.70 -29.16 -7.77
CA PRO A 81 -6.37 -29.46 -6.50
C PRO A 81 -6.07 -28.37 -5.43
N GLY A 82 -6.61 -28.29 -4.21
CA GLY A 82 -7.48 -29.08 -3.37
C GLY A 82 -7.54 -28.37 -2.00
N SER A 83 -8.71 -28.35 -1.35
CA SER A 83 -8.87 -27.82 0.03
C SER A 83 -8.15 -28.68 1.07
N PRO A 84 -7.83 -28.09 2.23
CA PRO A 84 -8.23 -28.77 3.46
C PRO A 84 -8.93 -27.85 4.46
N SER A 85 -10.04 -28.38 5.00
CA SER A 85 -10.71 -27.94 6.21
C SER A 85 -10.13 -28.69 7.40
N ALA A 86 -9.75 -27.98 8.48
CA ALA A 86 -9.55 -28.58 9.79
C ALA A 86 -9.75 -27.53 10.90
N ALA A 87 -10.82 -27.74 11.67
CA ALA A 87 -11.12 -27.06 12.92
C ALA A 87 -10.11 -27.45 14.02
N ARG A 88 -9.61 -26.48 14.79
CA ARG A 88 -9.18 -26.66 16.19
C ARG A 88 -9.32 -25.34 16.97
N SER A 89 -10.12 -25.36 18.02
CA SER A 89 -10.13 -24.35 19.09
C SER A 89 -8.85 -24.42 19.94
N PRO A 90 -8.47 -23.30 20.56
CA PRO A 90 -8.11 -23.35 21.98
C PRO A 90 -8.86 -22.29 22.80
N SER A 91 -9.25 -22.71 24.01
CA SER A 91 -9.69 -21.85 25.10
C SER A 91 -8.53 -21.68 26.08
N ALA A 92 -8.19 -20.44 26.44
CA ALA A 92 -7.85 -19.97 27.81
C ALA A 92 -6.89 -18.77 27.81
N SER A 93 -7.45 -17.63 28.23
CA SER A 93 -6.94 -16.67 29.22
C SER A 93 -5.57 -16.00 29.03
N ALA A 94 -5.61 -14.77 28.50
CA ALA A 94 -4.78 -13.67 28.97
C ALA A 94 -5.60 -12.37 28.88
N SER A 95 -5.80 -11.71 30.02
CA SER A 95 -6.51 -10.44 30.14
C SER A 95 -5.87 -9.35 29.29
N ALA A 96 -6.52 -9.01 28.18
CA ALA A 96 -6.40 -7.71 27.53
C ALA A 96 -7.80 -7.35 27.04
N SER A 97 -8.32 -6.20 27.47
CA SER A 97 -9.66 -5.73 27.10
C SER A 97 -9.82 -5.68 25.58
N ALA A 98 -10.45 -6.70 25.03
CA ALA A 98 -10.89 -6.76 23.64
C ALA A 98 -12.13 -5.85 23.47
N PRO A 99 -12.17 -4.93 22.49
CA PRO A 99 -13.43 -4.37 22.04
C PRO A 99 -14.17 -5.48 21.29
N GLN A 100 -15.37 -5.84 21.75
CA GLN A 100 -16.24 -6.82 21.09
C GLN A 100 -16.52 -6.43 19.63
N PRO A 101 -16.39 -7.34 18.64
CA PRO A 101 -16.80 -7.08 17.28
C PRO A 101 -18.20 -7.66 17.04
N TYR A 102 -19.25 -7.02 17.55
CA TYR A 102 -20.62 -7.32 17.11
C TYR A 102 -21.44 -6.03 17.05
N GLY A 103 -21.25 -5.29 15.96
CA GLY A 103 -22.12 -4.20 15.57
C GLY A 103 -22.47 -4.37 14.10
N LYS A 104 -23.56 -5.09 13.82
CA LYS A 104 -24.22 -5.14 12.51
C LYS A 104 -24.86 -3.76 12.25
N GLY A 105 -24.03 -2.77 11.91
CA GLY A 105 -24.44 -1.40 11.63
C GLY A 105 -24.49 -1.19 10.13
N SER A 106 -25.66 -1.42 9.53
CA SER A 106 -25.96 -1.02 8.17
C SER A 106 -26.06 0.51 8.12
N GLY A 107 -25.07 1.19 7.52
CA GLY A 107 -25.21 2.57 7.04
C GLY A 107 -25.27 3.69 8.07
N SER A 108 -24.52 3.62 9.16
CA SER A 108 -24.33 4.76 10.08
C SER A 108 -22.88 5.22 10.03
N GLU A 109 -22.66 6.50 9.74
CA GLU A 109 -21.37 7.19 9.95
C GLU A 109 -20.98 7.06 11.42
N VAL A 110 -19.90 6.34 11.69
CA VAL A 110 -19.45 6.04 13.05
C VAL A 110 -17.95 6.22 13.15
N VAL A 111 -17.54 7.17 13.98
CA VAL A 111 -16.15 7.32 14.39
C VAL A 111 -15.80 6.22 15.41
N LYS A 112 -14.82 5.38 15.08
CA LYS A 112 -14.33 4.30 15.95
C LYS A 112 -12.85 4.46 16.28
N SER A 113 -12.52 4.34 17.56
CA SER A 113 -11.15 4.32 18.04
C SER A 113 -10.67 2.89 18.34
N TYR A 114 -9.48 2.57 17.86
CA TYR A 114 -8.78 1.31 18.06
C TYR A 114 -7.49 1.59 18.84
N THR A 115 -7.35 0.98 20.01
CA THR A 115 -6.14 1.10 20.83
C THR A 115 -5.37 -0.21 20.71
N VAL A 116 -4.10 -0.13 20.38
CA VAL A 116 -3.19 -1.26 20.17
C VAL A 116 -1.88 -1.02 20.91
N SER A 117 -1.04 -2.05 21.03
CA SER A 117 0.27 -1.95 21.71
C SER A 117 1.12 -0.78 21.18
N GLY A 118 1.03 -0.54 19.87
CA GLY A 118 1.78 0.51 19.19
C GLY A 118 1.21 1.93 19.26
N GLY A 119 -0.04 2.12 19.69
CA GLY A 119 -0.67 3.43 19.70
C GLY A 119 -2.20 3.41 19.62
N ARG A 120 -2.77 4.53 19.19
CA ARG A 120 -4.21 4.70 18.95
C ARG A 120 -4.46 5.08 17.50
N VAL A 121 -5.47 4.46 16.90
CA VAL A 121 -5.95 4.78 15.55
C VAL A 121 -7.43 5.10 15.63
N VAL A 122 -7.88 6.15 14.96
CA VAL A 122 -9.30 6.53 14.88
C VAL A 122 -9.70 6.60 13.42
N PHE A 123 -10.71 5.82 13.06
CA PHE A 123 -11.31 5.84 11.74
C PHE A 123 -12.72 6.43 11.81
N ASP A 124 -13.08 7.20 10.81
CA ASP A 124 -14.47 7.50 10.49
C ASP A 124 -14.94 6.46 9.47
N LEU A 125 -16.01 5.73 9.80
CA LEU A 125 -16.52 4.64 8.98
C LEU A 125 -17.86 5.07 8.39
N HIS A 126 -17.91 5.23 7.07
CA HIS A 126 -19.14 5.47 6.33
C HIS A 126 -19.74 4.15 5.82
N ALA A 127 -20.82 4.25 5.04
CA ALA A 127 -21.51 3.07 4.52
C ALA A 127 -20.63 2.20 3.60
N SER A 128 -19.75 2.81 2.80
CA SER A 128 -18.92 2.13 1.79
C SER A 128 -17.49 2.66 1.67
N THR A 129 -17.07 3.56 2.56
CA THR A 129 -15.74 4.17 2.59
C THR A 129 -15.31 4.40 4.03
N ALA A 130 -14.01 4.58 4.25
CA ALA A 130 -13.50 4.96 5.56
C ALA A 130 -12.38 5.97 5.43
N ASP A 131 -12.32 6.87 6.41
CA ASP A 131 -11.30 7.90 6.52
C ASP A 131 -10.51 7.76 7.82
N LEU A 132 -9.20 7.98 7.73
CA LEU A 132 -8.34 8.04 8.90
C LEU A 132 -8.44 9.43 9.53
N VAL A 133 -9.05 9.52 10.70
CA VAL A 133 -9.19 10.76 11.48
C VAL A 133 -7.89 11.07 12.23
N SER A 134 -7.36 10.09 12.95
CA SER A 134 -6.09 10.26 13.68
C SER A 134 -5.36 8.95 13.86
N ALA A 135 -4.03 9.03 13.91
CA ALA A 135 -3.17 7.94 14.34
C ALA A 135 -2.07 8.53 15.22
N THR A 136 -1.92 8.01 16.44
CA THR A 136 -0.97 8.51 17.43
C THR A 136 -0.16 7.35 17.98
N PRO A 137 1.16 7.29 17.73
CA PRO A 137 2.00 6.25 18.29
C PRO A 137 2.14 6.39 19.81
N SER A 138 2.23 5.26 20.49
CA SER A 138 2.71 5.18 21.87
C SER A 138 4.20 5.56 21.94
N ALA A 139 4.67 6.00 23.11
CA ALA A 139 6.07 6.38 23.30
C ALA A 139 7.03 5.25 22.88
N GLY A 140 8.06 5.61 22.09
CA GLY A 140 9.06 4.67 21.58
C GLY A 140 8.61 3.84 20.37
N TRP A 141 7.37 4.00 19.88
CA TRP A 141 6.91 3.39 18.63
C TRP A 141 7.05 4.36 17.46
N ARG A 142 7.50 3.85 16.32
CA ARG A 142 7.40 4.55 15.04
C ARG A 142 6.08 4.23 14.40
N MET A 143 5.50 5.18 13.67
CA MET A 143 4.23 5.03 12.97
C MET A 143 4.42 5.27 11.47
N GLN A 144 3.75 4.46 10.66
CA GLN A 144 3.66 4.63 9.22
C GLN A 144 2.20 4.44 8.78
N VAL A 145 1.76 5.25 7.81
CA VAL A 145 0.39 5.22 7.30
C VAL A 145 0.44 5.06 5.78
N TRP A 146 -0.34 4.13 5.25
CA TRP A 146 -0.58 3.96 3.82
C TRP A 146 -2.07 4.11 3.56
N LYS A 147 -2.44 4.92 2.57
CA LYS A 147 -3.82 5.13 2.15
C LYS A 147 -3.92 4.82 0.67
N GLN A 148 -4.95 4.07 0.29
CA GLN A 148 -5.36 3.82 -1.08
C GLN A 148 -6.88 3.95 -1.20
N GLU A 149 -7.41 3.84 -2.42
CA GLU A 149 -8.83 4.05 -2.72
C GLU A 149 -9.79 3.17 -1.90
N LYS A 150 -9.37 1.95 -1.57
CA LYS A 150 -10.23 0.95 -0.91
C LYS A 150 -9.66 0.38 0.38
N TRP A 151 -8.56 0.96 0.88
CA TRP A 151 -7.95 0.53 2.13
C TRP A 151 -7.02 1.57 2.76
N ILE A 152 -6.87 1.46 4.08
CA ILE A 152 -5.89 2.20 4.88
C ILE A 152 -5.15 1.21 5.77
N ARG A 153 -3.83 1.33 5.86
CA ARG A 153 -3.00 0.61 6.82
C ARG A 153 -2.27 1.59 7.71
N VAL A 154 -2.33 1.36 9.01
CA VAL A 154 -1.50 2.05 10.00
C VAL A 154 -0.61 1.01 10.68
N THR A 155 0.69 1.15 10.55
CA THR A 155 1.67 0.24 11.15
C THR A 155 2.48 0.96 12.20
N PHE A 156 2.62 0.33 13.36
CA PHE A 156 3.46 0.74 14.45
C PHE A 156 4.64 -0.22 14.58
N THR A 157 5.87 0.29 14.63
CA THR A 157 7.08 -0.54 14.79
C THR A 157 7.92 -0.10 15.98
N ARG A 158 8.44 -1.07 16.74
CA ARG A 158 9.34 -0.83 17.86
C ARG A 158 10.21 -2.05 18.12
N ASP A 159 11.53 -1.88 18.15
CA ASP A 159 12.48 -2.92 18.59
C ASP A 159 12.25 -4.30 17.94
N GLY A 160 11.93 -4.34 16.64
CA GLY A 160 11.64 -5.57 15.89
C GLY A 160 10.21 -6.11 16.02
N ARG A 161 9.35 -5.48 16.84
CA ARG A 161 7.90 -5.73 16.88
C ARG A 161 7.18 -4.83 15.88
N GLU A 162 6.12 -5.38 15.28
CA GLU A 162 5.25 -4.67 14.35
C GLU A 162 3.79 -4.91 14.73
N VAL A 163 2.99 -3.85 14.79
CA VAL A 163 1.55 -3.93 15.00
C VAL A 163 0.86 -3.15 13.90
N SER A 164 -0.03 -3.79 13.15
CA SER A 164 -0.70 -3.18 12.01
C SER A 164 -2.21 -3.16 12.21
N VAL A 165 -2.83 -2.02 11.94
CA VAL A 165 -4.28 -1.83 11.88
C VAL A 165 -4.66 -1.57 10.43
N PHE A 166 -5.48 -2.45 9.86
CA PHE A 166 -5.98 -2.37 8.51
C PHE A 166 -7.45 -1.94 8.54
N CYS A 167 -7.84 -1.06 7.63
CA CYS A 167 -9.23 -0.74 7.34
C CYS A 167 -9.45 -0.98 5.84
N THR A 168 -10.34 -1.89 5.47
CA THR A 168 -10.60 -2.29 4.07
C THR A 168 -12.09 -2.21 3.76
N TRP A 169 -12.44 -1.91 2.51
CA TRP A 169 -13.84 -1.81 2.06
C TRP A 169 -14.04 -2.22 0.60
N HIS A 170 -13.27 -3.21 0.11
CA HIS A 170 -13.41 -3.69 -1.25
C HIS A 170 -14.60 -4.66 -1.37
N ASP A 171 -15.70 -4.20 -1.96
CA ASP A 171 -16.97 -4.95 -2.14
C ASP A 171 -17.68 -5.33 -0.82
N HIS A 172 -17.34 -4.63 0.28
CA HIS A 172 -17.99 -4.77 1.58
C HIS A 172 -17.93 -3.44 2.35
N PRO A 173 -18.81 -3.22 3.34
CA PRO A 173 -18.68 -2.09 4.27
C PRO A 173 -17.31 -2.09 4.97
N PRO A 174 -16.80 -0.93 5.41
CA PRO A 174 -15.51 -0.84 6.08
C PRO A 174 -15.33 -1.83 7.23
N LEU A 175 -14.32 -2.67 7.11
CA LEU A 175 -13.91 -3.64 8.11
C LEU A 175 -12.52 -3.27 8.63
N VAL A 176 -12.37 -3.29 9.95
CA VAL A 176 -11.09 -3.03 10.61
C VAL A 176 -10.52 -4.33 11.16
N GLU A 177 -9.27 -4.62 10.82
CA GLU A 177 -8.51 -5.78 11.26
C GLU A 177 -7.24 -5.32 11.98
N ILE A 178 -6.91 -5.97 13.10
CA ILE A 178 -5.72 -5.66 13.90
C ILE A 178 -4.83 -6.90 13.90
N VAL A 179 -3.57 -6.72 13.49
CA VAL A 179 -2.53 -7.74 13.47
C VAL A 179 -1.46 -7.33 14.48
N ASP A 180 -1.39 -8.05 15.60
CA ASP A 180 -0.41 -7.87 16.68
C ASP A 180 0.24 -9.25 16.97
N PRO A 181 1.56 -9.41 16.75
CA PRO A 181 2.29 -10.67 16.92
C PRO A 181 2.64 -11.01 18.37
#